data_AF-A0A831UK71-F1
#
_entry.id   AF-A0A831UK71-F1
#
_cell.length_a   1.000
_cell.length_b   1.000
_cell.length_c   1.000
_cell.angle_alpha   90.00
_cell.angle_beta   90.00
_cell.angle_gamma   90.00
#
_symmetry.space_group_name_H-M   'P 1'
#
loop_
_entity.id
_entity.type
_entity.pdbx_description
1 polymer ?
#
loop_
_entity_poly.entity_id
_entity_poly.type
_entity_poly.pdbx_seq_one_letter_code
_entity_poly.pdbx_strand_id
1 'polypeptide(L)'
;MIAVGLLGLVLGIVIAYLFVNVPIPSEWSAYLSLAALAGLDTAFGGWRAALEGRFHPDVFVSGFIVNALLASLLAYLGDRLGVDLFLAAVVTLGGRMFLNLSLIRRYYLNQISLKRQRG
;
A
#
# COMPACT_ATOMS: atom_id res chain seq x y z
N MET A 1 -5.10 -8.82 -15.19
CA MET A 1 -3.91 -8.14 -14.67
C MET A 1 -4.04 -7.77 -13.19
N ILE A 2 -5.13 -7.15 -12.72
CA ILE A 2 -5.36 -6.82 -11.29
C ILE A 2 -5.32 -8.05 -10.36
N ALA A 3 -5.92 -9.17 -10.77
CA ALA A 3 -5.94 -10.40 -9.98
C ALA A 3 -4.54 -10.94 -9.67
N VAL A 4 -3.58 -10.78 -10.59
CA VAL A 4 -2.19 -11.24 -10.40
C VAL A 4 -1.47 -10.42 -9.33
N GLY A 5 -1.69 -9.10 -9.29
CA GLY A 5 -1.11 -8.24 -8.25
C GLY A 5 -1.69 -8.49 -6.86
N LEU A 6 -3.02 -8.68 -6.77
CA LEU A 6 -3.68 -9.01 -5.51
C LEU A 6 -3.24 -10.41 -5.00
N LEU A 7 -3.13 -11.38 -5.91
CA LEU A 7 -2.59 -12.71 -5.60
C LEU A 7 -1.14 -12.63 -5.15
N GLY A 8 -0.30 -11.81 -5.80
CA GLY A 8 1.08 -11.60 -5.39
C GLY A 8 1.22 -11.01 -3.99
N LEU A 9 0.35 -10.05 -3.63
CA LEU A 9 0.31 -9.48 -2.27
C LEU A 9 -0.11 -10.54 -1.24
N VAL A 10 -1.18 -11.29 -1.51
CA VAL A 10 -1.67 -12.35 -0.62
C VAL A 10 -0.61 -13.45 -0.46
N LEU A 11 0.02 -13.87 -1.56
CA LEU A 11 1.11 -14.85 -1.53
C LEU A 11 2.31 -14.32 -0.74
N GLY A 12 2.70 -13.06 -0.91
CA GLY A 12 3.78 -12.45 -0.15
C GLY A 12 3.50 -12.43 1.36
N ILE A 13 2.28 -12.09 1.77
CA ILE A 13 1.85 -12.12 3.18
C ILE A 13 1.86 -13.54 3.72
N VAL A 14 1.32 -14.51 2.96
CA VAL A 14 1.28 -15.92 3.36
C VAL A 14 2.68 -16.51 3.47
N ILE A 15 3.57 -16.21 2.52
CA ILE A 15 4.96 -16.66 2.56
C ILE A 15 5.68 -16.03 3.75
N ALA A 16 5.53 -14.73 3.97
CA ALA A 16 6.11 -14.07 5.14
C ALA A 16 5.60 -14.71 6.45
N TYR A 17 4.30 -14.93 6.57
CA TYR A 17 3.70 -15.53 7.76
C TYR A 17 4.17 -16.98 8.02
N LEU A 18 4.25 -17.81 6.96
CA LEU A 18 4.58 -19.22 7.09
C LEU A 18 6.09 -19.48 7.24
N PHE A 19 6.94 -18.68 6.59
CA PHE A 19 8.38 -18.94 6.50
C PHE A 19 9.23 -17.99 7.35
N VAL A 20 8.73 -16.80 7.68
CA VAL A 20 9.46 -15.83 8.51
C VAL A 20 8.99 -15.97 9.96
N ASN A 21 9.44 -17.04 10.62
CA ASN A 21 9.32 -17.17 12.08
C ASN A 21 10.52 -16.49 12.77
N VAL A 22 10.84 -15.27 12.33
CA VAL A 22 11.90 -14.46 12.91
C VAL A 22 11.24 -13.54 13.93
N PRO A 23 11.54 -13.66 15.24
CA PRO A 23 11.03 -12.73 16.22
C PRO A 23 11.51 -11.34 15.85
N ILE A 24 10.58 -10.47 15.43
CA ILE A 24 10.87 -9.08 15.09
C ILE A 24 11.17 -8.36 16.41
N PRO A 25 12.40 -7.85 16.63
CA PRO A 25 12.68 -7.06 17.82
C PRO A 25 11.76 -5.85 17.86
N SER A 26 11.28 -5.46 19.04
CA SER A 26 10.33 -4.36 19.22
C SER A 26 10.80 -3.05 18.57
N GLU A 27 12.12 -2.82 18.59
CA GLU A 27 12.80 -1.68 17.97
C GLU A 27 12.54 -1.57 16.45
N TRP A 28 12.36 -2.68 15.74
CA TRP A 28 12.20 -2.70 14.27
C TRP A 28 10.72 -2.64 13.86
N SER A 29 9.81 -2.79 14.82
CA SER A 29 8.37 -2.90 14.57
C SER A 29 7.81 -1.67 13.85
N ALA A 30 8.17 -0.46 14.31
CA ALA A 30 7.68 0.79 13.72
C ALA A 30 8.12 0.95 12.25
N TYR A 31 9.35 0.56 11.95
CA TYR A 31 9.99 0.68 10.65
C TYR A 31 9.36 -0.26 9.62
N LEU A 32 9.18 -1.52 10.02
CA LEU A 32 8.53 -2.54 9.20
C LEU A 32 7.04 -2.25 9.01
N SER A 33 6.37 -1.76 10.05
CA SER A 33 4.95 -1.38 9.98
C SER A 33 4.73 -0.25 8.96
N LEU A 34 5.60 0.76 8.95
CA LEU A 34 5.52 1.85 7.98
C LEU A 34 5.86 1.42 6.55
N ALA A 35 6.87 0.56 6.36
CA ALA A 35 7.15 -0.04 5.06
C ALA A 35 5.95 -0.85 4.54
N ALA A 36 5.34 -1.67 5.40
CA ALA A 36 4.18 -2.47 5.05
C ALA A 36 2.99 -1.57 4.66
N LEU A 37 2.74 -0.50 5.44
CA LEU A 37 1.69 0.47 5.12
C LEU A 37 1.93 1.17 3.78
N ALA A 38 3.18 1.58 3.48
CA ALA A 38 3.55 2.16 2.19
C ALA A 38 3.41 1.18 1.02
N GLY A 39 3.72 -0.09 1.26
CA GLY A 39 3.49 -1.17 0.30
C GLY A 39 2.00 -1.37 0.00
N LEU A 40 1.15 -1.34 1.03
CA LEU A 40 -0.31 -1.41 0.88
C LEU A 40 -0.87 -0.19 0.14
N ASP A 41 -0.44 1.03 0.47
CA ASP A 41 -0.81 2.25 -0.26
C ASP A 41 -0.47 2.12 -1.75
N THR A 42 0.74 1.63 -2.07
CA THR A 42 1.17 1.41 -3.44
C THR A 42 0.34 0.32 -4.14
N ALA A 43 -0.01 -0.76 -3.45
CA ALA A 43 -0.88 -1.82 -3.97
C ALA A 43 -2.27 -1.28 -4.38
N PHE A 44 -2.91 -0.48 -3.51
CA PHE A 44 -4.18 0.16 -3.83
C PHE A 44 -4.04 1.22 -4.93
N GLY A 45 -2.95 1.98 -4.94
CA GLY A 45 -2.63 2.91 -6.04
C GLY A 45 -2.49 2.19 -7.39
N GLY A 46 -1.83 1.04 -7.41
CA GLY A 46 -1.68 0.19 -8.59
C GLY A 46 -3.02 -0.38 -9.07
N TRP A 47 -3.86 -0.88 -8.16
CA TRP A 47 -5.22 -1.34 -8.50
C TRP A 47 -6.03 -0.20 -9.11
N ARG A 48 -6.05 0.97 -8.48
CA ARG A 48 -6.72 2.16 -9.04
C ARG A 48 -6.21 2.49 -10.43
N ALA A 49 -4.89 2.57 -10.63
CA ALA A 49 -4.30 2.87 -11.93
C ALA A 49 -4.70 1.83 -13.00
N ALA A 50 -4.85 0.56 -12.61
CA ALA A 50 -5.31 -0.49 -13.52
C ALA A 50 -6.79 -0.33 -13.91
N LEU A 51 -7.66 0.09 -12.99
CA LEU A 51 -9.06 0.42 -13.32
C LEU A 51 -9.18 1.65 -14.23
N GLU A 52 -8.26 2.60 -14.09
CA GLU A 52 -8.18 3.81 -14.91
C GLU A 52 -7.44 3.61 -16.24
N GLY A 53 -6.92 2.41 -16.53
CA GLY A 53 -6.18 2.09 -17.75
C GLY A 53 -4.80 2.75 -17.86
N ARG A 54 -4.23 3.20 -16.73
CA ARG A 54 -2.94 3.90 -16.64
C ARG A 54 -1.86 3.14 -15.86
N PHE A 55 -2.03 1.83 -15.69
CA PHE A 55 -1.10 1.01 -14.93
C PHE A 55 0.20 0.77 -15.70
N HIS A 56 1.31 1.16 -15.09
CA HIS A 56 2.67 0.99 -15.59
C HIS A 56 3.46 0.17 -14.56
N PRO A 57 3.89 -1.07 -14.88
CA PRO A 57 4.53 -1.98 -13.92
C PRO A 57 5.84 -1.46 -13.34
N ASP A 58 6.63 -0.78 -14.17
CA ASP A 58 7.87 -0.09 -13.80
C ASP A 58 7.62 0.98 -12.73
N VAL A 59 6.63 1.85 -12.94
CA VAL A 59 6.23 2.88 -11.97
C VAL A 59 5.70 2.27 -10.67
N PHE A 60 4.96 1.15 -10.78
CA PHE A 60 4.46 0.43 -9.61
C PHE A 60 5.59 -0.16 -8.77
N VAL A 61 6.53 -0.90 -9.39
CA VAL A 61 7.64 -1.55 -8.69
C VAL A 61 8.59 -0.50 -8.11
N SER A 62 8.92 0.54 -8.86
CA SER A 62 9.76 1.65 -8.35
C SER A 62 9.07 2.35 -7.19
N GLY A 63 7.78 2.65 -7.30
CA GLY A 63 6.99 3.25 -6.24
C GLY A 63 6.94 2.37 -4.99
N PHE A 64 6.75 1.06 -5.14
CA PHE A 64 6.65 0.13 -4.01
C PHE A 64 7.94 0.11 -3.20
N ILE A 65 9.09 -0.04 -3.89
CA ILE A 65 10.41 -0.10 -3.23
C ILE A 65 10.76 1.26 -2.63
N VAL A 66 10.66 2.34 -3.41
CA VAL A 66 11.05 3.68 -2.96
C VAL A 66 10.15 4.17 -1.83
N ASN A 67 8.83 3.99 -1.90
CA ASN A 67 7.91 4.40 -0.83
C ASN A 67 8.12 3.60 0.45
N ALA A 68 8.36 2.28 0.36
CA ALA A 68 8.63 1.45 1.54
C ALA A 68 9.94 1.88 2.22
N LEU A 69 11.01 2.08 1.45
CA LEU A 69 12.28 2.57 1.96
C LEU A 69 12.15 3.96 2.59
N LEU A 70 11.45 4.88 1.92
CA LEU A 70 11.21 6.22 2.46
C LEU A 70 10.38 6.19 3.74
N ALA A 71 9.36 5.34 3.83
CA ALA A 71 8.54 5.22 5.03
C ALA A 71 9.34 4.68 6.22
N SER A 72 10.15 3.64 6.02
CA SER A 72 11.06 3.13 7.06
C SER A 72 12.15 4.14 7.41
N LEU A 73 12.68 4.88 6.44
CA LEU A 73 13.68 5.92 6.68
C LEU A 73 13.09 7.08 7.48
N LEU A 74 11.85 7.49 7.21
CA LEU A 74 11.16 8.51 8.01
C LEU A 74 10.93 8.04 9.45
N ALA A 75 10.58 6.76 9.64
CA ALA A 75 10.48 6.16 10.97
C ALA A 75 11.83 6.24 11.72
N TYR A 76 12.92 5.87 11.03
CA TYR A 76 14.28 5.94 11.56
C TYR A 76 14.69 7.35 11.96
N LEU A 77 14.44 8.31 11.06
CA LEU A 77 14.78 9.70 11.33
C LEU A 77 13.94 10.25 12.49
N GLY A 78 12.67 9.86 12.60
CA GLY A 78 11.81 10.24 13.72
C GLY A 78 12.38 9.80 15.06
N ASP A 79 12.77 8.52 15.13
CA ASP A 79 13.38 7.92 16.31
C ASP A 79 14.71 8.62 16.69
N ARG A 80 15.56 8.92 15.69
CA ARG A 80 16.85 9.59 15.92
C ARG A 80 16.75 11.05 16.30
N LEU A 81 15.75 11.76 15.78
CA LEU A 81 15.53 13.18 16.04
C LEU A 81 14.65 13.42 17.27
N GLY A 82 14.07 12.37 17.87
CA GLY A 82 13.16 12.48 19.00
C GLY A 82 11.82 13.14 18.65
N VAL A 83 11.38 13.04 17.39
CA VAL A 83 10.12 13.60 16.88
C VAL A 83 9.21 12.51 16.34
N ASP A 84 7.90 12.69 16.49
CA ASP A 84 6.90 11.70 16.04
C ASP A 84 6.62 11.78 14.53
N LEU A 85 7.65 11.48 13.72
CA LEU A 85 7.48 11.31 12.27
C LEU A 85 6.73 10.02 11.92
N PHE A 86 6.67 9.07 12.86
CA PHE A 86 5.90 7.86 12.68
C PHE A 86 4.43 8.19 12.42
N LEU A 87 3.81 8.97 13.30
CA LEU A 87 2.42 9.36 13.15
C LEU A 87 2.18 10.20 11.89
N ALA A 88 3.09 11.13 11.57
CA ALA A 88 3.00 11.94 10.35
C ALA A 88 3.01 11.07 9.07
N ALA A 89 3.87 10.05 9.04
CA ALA A 89 3.95 9.11 7.94
C ALA A 89 2.69 8.24 7.86
N VAL A 90 2.21 7.72 9.01
CA VAL A 90 0.97 6.93 9.07
C VAL A 90 -0.24 7.71 8.56
N VAL A 91 -0.42 8.96 8.98
CA VAL A 91 -1.54 9.81 8.53
C VAL A 91 -1.44 10.08 7.04
N THR A 92 -0.25 10.40 6.54
CA THR A 92 -0.05 10.70 5.11
C THR A 92 -0.28 9.46 4.23
N LEU A 93 0.40 8.36 4.53
CA LEU A 93 0.31 7.11 3.79
C LEU A 93 -1.08 6.48 3.92
N GLY A 94 -1.62 6.43 5.14
CA GLY A 94 -2.97 5.93 5.42
C GLY A 94 -4.03 6.78 4.72
N GLY A 95 -3.90 8.10 4.74
CA GLY A 95 -4.79 9.01 4.02
C GLY A 95 -4.82 8.73 2.51
N ARG A 96 -3.64 8.59 1.88
CA ARG A 96 -3.54 8.21 0.46
C ARG A 96 -4.17 6.84 0.17
N MET A 97 -3.93 5.88 1.06
CA MET A 97 -4.49 4.54 0.96
C MET A 97 -6.03 4.58 0.96
N PHE A 98 -6.63 5.30 1.91
CA PHE A 98 -8.08 5.47 2.00
C PHE A 98 -8.66 6.21 0.79
N LEU A 99 -7.96 7.22 0.27
CA LEU A 99 -8.37 7.91 -0.96
C LEU A 99 -8.40 6.97 -2.16
N ASN A 100 -7.34 6.16 -2.34
CA ASN A 100 -7.29 5.16 -3.42
C ASN A 100 -8.44 4.15 -3.30
N LEU A 101 -8.72 3.64 -2.09
CA LEU A 101 -9.86 2.76 -1.82
C LEU A 101 -11.21 3.42 -2.15
N SER A 102 -11.41 4.68 -1.76
CA SER A 102 -12.66 5.41 -2.02
C SER A 102 -12.92 5.57 -3.52
N LEU A 103 -11.86 5.81 -4.31
CA LEU A 103 -11.93 5.92 -5.76
C LEU A 103 -12.20 4.57 -6.44
N ILE A 104 -11.53 3.49 -5.98
CA ILE A 104 -11.81 2.12 -6.45
C ILE A 104 -13.29 1.77 -6.22
N ARG A 105 -13.79 2.02 -5.00
CA ARG A 105 -15.22 1.80 -4.67
C ARG A 105 -16.13 2.60 -5.60
N ARG A 106 -15.85 3.90 -5.80
CA ARG A 106 -16.65 4.77 -6.66
C ARG A 106 -16.68 4.30 -8.11
N TYR A 107 -15.56 3.79 -8.62
CA TYR A 107 -15.48 3.22 -9.96
C TYR A 107 -16.48 2.06 -10.12
N TYR A 108 -16.47 1.09 -9.21
CA TYR A 108 -17.40 -0.05 -9.27
C TYR A 108 -18.86 0.36 -9.12
N LEU A 109 -19.17 1.30 -8.21
CA LEU A 109 -20.54 1.80 -8.05
C LEU A 109 -21.07 2.48 -9.31
N ASN A 110 -20.24 3.29 -9.98
CA ASN A 110 -20.61 3.93 -11.24
C ASN A 110 -20.89 2.89 -12.35
N GLN A 111 -20.06 1.85 -12.46
CA GLN A 111 -20.27 0.77 -13.43
C GLN A 111 -21.59 0.02 -13.19
N ILE A 112 -21.92 -0.25 -11.93
CA ILE A 112 -23.19 -0.89 -11.56
C ILE A 112 -24.38 0.01 -11.90
N SER A 113 -24.29 1.31 -11.61
CA SER A 113 -25.33 2.29 -11.94
C SER A 113 -25.59 2.37 -13.45
N LEU A 114 -24.53 2.45 -14.26
CA LEU A 114 -24.65 2.46 -15.72
C LEU A 114 -25.27 1.18 -16.28
N LYS A 115 -24.97 0.02 -15.68
CA LYS A 115 -25.56 -1.26 -16.10
C LYS A 115 -27.07 -1.32 -15.82
N ARG A 116 -27.54 -0.71 -14.72
CA ARG A 116 -28.98 -0.60 -14.39
C ARG A 116 -29.76 0.32 -15.31
N GLN A 117 -29.14 1.31 -15.94
CA GLN A 117 -29.83 2.23 -16.87
C GLN A 117 -30.00 1.64 -18.28
N ARG A 118 -29.28 0.56 -18.60
CA ARG A 118 -29.29 -0.07 -19.94
C ARG A 118 -30.20 -1.29 -20.05
N GLY A 119 -30.78 -1.77 -18.94
CA GLY A 119 -31.72 -2.90 -18.91
C GLY A 119 -33.07 -2.44 -18.38
#